data_AF-A0AAD1CDE9-F1
#
_entry.id   AF-A0AAD1CDE9-F1
#
_cell.length_a   1.000
_cell.length_b   1.000
_cell.length_c   1.000
_cell.angle_alpha   90.00
_cell.angle_beta   90.00
_cell.angle_gamma   90.00
#
_symmetry.space_group_name_H-M   'P 1'
#
loop_
_entity.id
_entity.type
_entity.pdbx_description
1 polymer ?
#
loop_
_entity_poly.entity_id
_entity_poly.type
_entity_poly.pdbx_seq_one_letter_code
_entity_poly.pdbx_strand_id
1 'polypeptide(L)'
;MNNIKMTNNWKDDFCLTLESGNMCDFNRLLFLHCPSTKDLQNNAPSKYADRSYYIDKLRIRFIELLSEGKSQPSLLDIFCKIRSYIEWVDKHEMQSLTQQSLAYYFESLLQRTRRAEIKNTSYNQYRTKLLTAFRLLDISESWFDNIPSLPKNDTEPFEAYSPSDLKKLLPLLRSLFKQTSKQFLIEPHKHMSAHQSQLTMVFNWKGVTYPLYGVVTPIDLLMVKFTFYKRSNNLIVHLFAFRKTNGFSY
;
A
#
# COMPACT_ATOMS: atom_id res chain seq x y z
N MET A 1 -15.59 33.18 33.55
CA MET A 1 -16.51 32.02 33.43
C MET A 1 -17.33 32.20 32.18
N ASN A 2 -17.11 31.35 31.17
CA ASN A 2 -18.07 31.06 30.10
C ASN A 2 -17.77 29.64 29.62
N ASN A 3 -18.34 28.66 30.33
CA ASN A 3 -18.36 27.26 29.90
C ASN A 3 -19.36 27.16 28.74
N ILE A 4 -18.90 27.43 27.53
CA ILE A 4 -19.61 27.04 26.31
C ILE A 4 -19.49 25.51 26.25
N LYS A 5 -20.51 24.79 26.72
CA LYS A 5 -20.69 23.38 26.37
C LYS A 5 -20.88 23.32 24.86
N MET A 6 -19.81 23.13 24.10
CA MET A 6 -19.89 22.83 22.67
C MET A 6 -20.58 21.48 22.50
N THR A 7 -21.82 21.53 22.07
CA THR A 7 -22.65 20.39 21.69
C THR A 7 -22.14 19.83 20.37
N ASN A 8 -21.59 18.61 20.41
CA ASN A 8 -20.91 17.87 19.33
C ASN A 8 -19.64 18.49 18.77
N ASN A 9 -18.51 17.99 19.26
CA ASN A 9 -17.15 18.30 18.79
C ASN A 9 -16.77 17.60 17.46
N TRP A 10 -17.64 16.75 16.93
CA TRP A 10 -17.43 15.99 15.70
C TRP A 10 -18.25 16.58 14.56
N LYS A 11 -17.59 16.90 13.44
CA LYS A 11 -18.20 17.51 12.24
C LYS A 11 -18.16 16.52 11.08
N ASP A 12 -19.30 16.30 10.43
CA ASP A 12 -19.40 15.40 9.28
C ASP A 12 -18.54 15.89 8.09
N ASP A 13 -18.47 17.21 7.86
CA ASP A 13 -17.65 17.82 6.80
C ASP A 13 -16.14 17.62 6.96
N PHE A 14 -15.70 17.19 8.15
CA PHE A 14 -14.31 16.84 8.46
C PHE A 14 -14.03 15.35 8.24
N CYS A 15 -15.00 14.62 7.74
CA CYS A 15 -14.91 13.20 7.47
C CYS A 15 -14.93 12.94 5.96
N LEU A 16 -13.96 12.17 5.48
CA LEU A 16 -13.86 11.82 4.06
C LEU A 16 -13.93 10.31 3.88
N THR A 17 -15.09 9.83 3.43
CA THR A 17 -15.34 8.41 3.16
C THR A 17 -14.88 8.05 1.75
N LEU A 18 -14.06 7.01 1.65
CA LEU A 18 -13.54 6.46 0.40
C LEU A 18 -14.46 5.34 -0.10
N GLU A 19 -14.42 5.04 -1.41
CA GLU A 19 -15.25 3.99 -2.03
C GLU A 19 -15.01 2.60 -1.42
N SER A 20 -13.79 2.36 -0.92
CA SER A 20 -13.42 1.14 -0.19
C SER A 20 -14.10 0.96 1.17
N GLY A 21 -14.88 1.93 1.64
CA GLY A 21 -15.45 1.97 2.99
C GLY A 21 -14.48 2.46 4.07
N ASN A 22 -13.21 2.71 3.70
CA ASN A 22 -12.24 3.36 4.59
C ASN A 22 -12.53 4.86 4.71
N MET A 23 -12.09 5.46 5.82
CA MET A 23 -12.46 6.83 6.17
C MET A 23 -11.26 7.62 6.68
N CYS A 24 -11.08 8.83 6.15
CA CYS A 24 -10.12 9.82 6.65
C CYS A 24 -10.88 10.82 7.53
N ASP A 25 -10.90 10.58 8.84
CA ASP A 25 -11.58 11.45 9.81
C ASP A 25 -10.62 12.51 10.35
N PHE A 26 -10.66 13.71 9.75
CA PHE A 26 -9.82 14.83 10.13
C PHE A 26 -10.19 15.43 11.49
N ASN A 27 -11.40 15.18 12.02
CA ASN A 27 -11.77 15.61 13.37
C ASN A 27 -10.77 15.06 14.39
N ARG A 28 -10.32 13.82 14.19
CA ARG A 28 -9.35 13.16 15.08
C ARG A 28 -8.04 13.93 15.20
N LEU A 29 -7.61 14.59 14.12
CA LEU A 29 -6.36 15.35 14.13
C LEU A 29 -6.48 16.69 14.87
N LEU A 30 -7.70 17.17 15.17
CA LEU A 30 -7.92 18.40 15.93
C LEU A 30 -7.74 18.24 17.44
N PHE A 31 -7.67 17.02 17.96
CA PHE A 31 -7.54 16.73 19.38
C PHE A 31 -6.19 16.06 19.68
N LEU A 32 -5.71 16.22 20.91
CA LEU A 32 -4.52 15.52 21.40
C LEU A 32 -4.73 14.01 21.40
N HIS A 33 -3.69 13.27 21.04
CA HIS A 33 -3.64 11.80 20.95
C HIS A 33 -4.57 11.16 19.91
N CYS A 34 -5.18 11.96 19.02
CA CYS A 34 -6.04 11.49 17.95
C CYS A 34 -7.12 10.47 18.39
N PRO A 35 -8.06 10.88 19.27
CA PRO A 35 -9.12 10.01 19.78
C PRO A 35 -9.89 9.32 18.66
N SER A 36 -10.54 8.19 18.96
CA SER A 36 -11.28 7.46 17.94
C SER A 36 -12.50 8.25 17.49
N THR A 37 -12.97 7.99 16.26
CA THR A 37 -14.22 8.60 15.75
C THR A 37 -15.40 8.33 16.68
N LYS A 38 -15.47 7.11 17.22
CA LYS A 38 -16.53 6.72 18.18
C LYS A 38 -16.48 7.55 19.44
N ASP A 39 -15.28 7.80 19.98
CA ASP A 39 -15.12 8.60 21.20
C ASP A 39 -15.54 10.05 20.95
N LEU A 40 -15.19 10.61 19.79
CA LEU A 40 -15.61 11.97 19.40
C LEU A 40 -17.12 12.08 19.20
N GLN A 41 -17.74 11.10 18.55
CA GLN A 41 -19.20 11.04 18.35
C GLN A 41 -19.95 10.88 19.68
N ASN A 42 -19.37 10.16 20.64
CA ASN A 42 -19.93 9.97 21.98
C ASN A 42 -19.61 11.12 22.95
N ASN A 43 -19.00 12.22 22.47
CA ASN A 43 -18.57 13.36 23.28
C ASN A 43 -17.64 12.97 24.46
N ALA A 44 -16.76 12.00 24.26
CA ALA A 44 -15.75 11.64 25.23
C ALA A 44 -14.82 12.84 25.51
N PRO A 45 -14.34 13.00 26.76
CA PRO A 45 -13.47 14.12 27.14
C PRO A 45 -12.18 14.09 26.32
N SER A 46 -12.07 15.02 25.37
CA SER A 46 -10.93 15.13 24.45
C SER A 46 -10.39 16.56 24.50
N LYS A 47 -9.07 16.69 24.65
CA LYS A 47 -8.42 18.00 24.71
C LYS A 47 -8.10 18.49 23.29
N TYR A 48 -8.59 19.67 22.95
CA TYR A 48 -8.32 20.30 21.66
C TYR A 48 -6.83 20.64 21.51
N ALA A 49 -6.30 20.43 20.31
CA ALA A 49 -4.94 20.78 19.94
C ALA A 49 -4.94 22.06 19.09
N ASP A 50 -3.99 22.96 19.34
CA ASP A 50 -3.86 24.22 18.61
C ASP A 50 -3.23 24.02 17.22
N ARG A 51 -3.98 23.35 16.32
CA ARG A 51 -3.52 23.01 14.96
C ARG A 51 -4.63 23.04 13.90
N SER A 52 -5.75 23.68 14.21
CA SER A 52 -6.95 23.72 13.37
C SER A 52 -6.69 24.22 11.95
N TYR A 53 -5.89 25.28 11.84
CA TYR A 53 -5.49 25.88 10.56
C TYR A 53 -4.87 24.84 9.61
N TYR A 54 -3.93 24.03 10.10
CA TYR A 54 -3.26 23.02 9.29
C TYR A 54 -4.19 21.87 8.94
N ILE A 55 -5.03 21.42 9.87
CA ILE A 55 -5.94 20.30 9.63
C ILE A 55 -7.02 20.67 8.60
N ASP A 56 -7.57 21.88 8.68
CA ASP A 56 -8.56 22.33 7.70
C ASP A 56 -7.93 22.50 6.30
N LYS A 57 -6.72 23.08 6.24
CA LYS A 57 -5.95 23.17 4.98
C LYS A 57 -5.69 21.80 4.37
N LEU A 58 -5.25 20.83 5.17
CA LEU A 58 -4.99 19.46 4.71
C LEU A 58 -6.26 18.81 4.17
N ARG A 59 -7.38 18.96 4.87
CA ARG A 59 -8.69 18.45 4.47
C ARG A 59 -9.12 19.00 3.12
N ILE A 60 -9.03 20.33 2.94
CA ILE A 60 -9.37 20.99 1.67
C ILE A 60 -8.51 20.42 0.53
N ARG A 61 -7.20 20.31 0.72
CA ARG A 61 -6.31 19.71 -0.29
C ARG A 61 -6.65 18.26 -0.61
N PHE A 62 -7.08 17.47 0.36
CA PHE A 62 -7.51 16.08 0.12
C PHE A 62 -8.76 16.03 -0.76
N ILE A 63 -9.73 16.92 -0.53
CA ILE A 63 -10.96 17.02 -1.34
C ILE A 63 -10.61 17.44 -2.77
N GLU A 64 -9.76 18.45 -2.95
CA GLU A 64 -9.26 18.89 -4.26
C GLU A 64 -8.60 17.73 -5.01
N LEU A 65 -7.65 17.04 -4.38
CA LEU A 65 -6.94 15.92 -4.99
C LEU A 65 -7.86 14.74 -5.36
N LEU A 66 -8.92 14.49 -4.58
CA LEU A 66 -9.92 13.50 -4.95
C LEU A 66 -10.69 13.93 -6.20
N SER A 67 -11.08 15.20 -6.29
CA SER A 67 -11.77 15.74 -7.47
C SER A 67 -10.91 15.68 -8.74
N GLU A 68 -9.58 15.78 -8.58
CA GLU A 68 -8.60 15.61 -9.66
C GLU A 68 -8.32 14.14 -10.03
N GLY A 69 -8.98 13.18 -9.38
CA GLY A 69 -8.84 11.74 -9.68
C GLY A 69 -7.65 11.07 -9.01
N LYS A 70 -7.09 11.63 -7.93
CA LYS A 70 -5.99 10.98 -7.19
C LYS A 70 -6.46 9.69 -6.53
N SER A 71 -5.56 8.70 -6.52
CA SER A 71 -5.78 7.40 -5.89
C SER A 71 -6.21 7.51 -4.42
N GLN A 72 -7.43 7.06 -4.12
CA GLN A 72 -7.98 7.00 -2.76
C GLN A 72 -7.10 6.21 -1.77
N PRO A 73 -6.56 5.01 -2.10
CA PRO A 73 -5.60 4.32 -1.24
C PRO A 73 -4.35 5.13 -0.92
N SER A 74 -3.87 5.94 -1.87
CA SER A 74 -2.70 6.79 -1.66
C SER A 74 -2.98 7.91 -0.67
N LEU A 75 -4.17 8.52 -0.73
CA LEU A 75 -4.60 9.54 0.23
C LEU A 75 -4.79 8.93 1.63
N LEU A 76 -5.39 7.74 1.72
CA LEU A 76 -5.54 7.02 2.97
C LEU A 76 -4.17 6.75 3.64
N ASP A 77 -3.17 6.32 2.86
CA ASP A 77 -1.83 6.08 3.39
C ASP A 77 -1.19 7.39 3.90
N ILE A 78 -1.33 8.51 3.17
CA ILE A 78 -0.87 9.82 3.63
C ILE A 78 -1.54 10.19 4.96
N PHE A 79 -2.87 10.08 5.04
CA PHE A 79 -3.66 10.35 6.24
C PHE A 79 -3.19 9.50 7.43
N CYS A 80 -2.96 8.21 7.23
CA CYS A 80 -2.48 7.31 8.27
C CYS A 80 -1.08 7.73 8.77
N LYS A 81 -0.15 8.10 7.89
CA LYS A 81 1.20 8.52 8.31
C LYS A 81 1.20 9.84 9.07
N ILE A 82 0.42 10.84 8.64
CA ILE A 82 0.31 12.10 9.38
C ILE A 82 -0.37 11.92 10.73
N ARG A 83 -1.38 11.03 10.83
CA ARG A 83 -2.00 10.67 12.10
C ARG A 83 -0.99 10.04 13.05
N SER A 84 -0.23 9.04 12.60
CA SER A 84 0.80 8.38 13.42
C SER A 84 1.91 9.32 13.85
N TYR A 85 2.27 10.31 13.02
CA TYR A 85 3.19 11.38 13.40
C TYR A 85 2.60 12.25 14.51
N ILE A 86 1.38 12.74 14.33
CA ILE A 86 0.69 13.58 15.32
C ILE A 86 0.51 12.85 16.65
N GLU A 87 0.04 11.60 16.64
CA GLU A 87 -0.11 10.75 17.82
C GLU A 87 1.22 10.61 18.58
N TRP A 88 2.33 10.43 17.84
CA TRP A 88 3.65 10.34 18.43
C TRP A 88 4.11 11.66 19.04
N VAL A 89 3.89 12.78 18.35
CA VAL A 89 4.26 14.11 18.84
C VAL A 89 3.49 14.44 20.13
N ASP A 90 2.19 14.18 20.15
CA ASP A 90 1.35 14.43 21.33
C ASP A 90 1.80 13.59 22.52
N LYS A 91 2.22 12.34 22.29
CA LYS A 91 2.77 11.45 23.33
C LYS A 91 4.07 11.99 23.96
N HIS A 92 4.84 12.78 23.21
CA HIS A 92 6.10 13.37 23.67
C HIS A 92 5.95 14.84 24.08
N GLU A 93 4.71 15.32 24.22
CA GLU A 93 4.39 16.68 24.68
C GLU A 93 5.07 17.79 23.85
N MET A 94 5.32 17.53 22.56
CA MET A 94 5.93 18.50 21.65
C MET A 94 4.87 19.21 20.81
N GLN A 95 5.23 20.37 20.27
CA GLN A 95 4.40 21.05 19.28
C GLN A 95 4.47 20.33 17.93
N SER A 96 3.30 19.89 17.42
CA SER A 96 3.17 19.25 16.11
C SER A 96 3.41 20.21 14.95
N LEU A 97 3.80 19.65 13.80
CA LEU A 97 4.02 20.38 12.54
C LEU A 97 5.15 21.43 12.63
N THR A 98 6.20 21.14 13.41
CA THR A 98 7.42 21.95 13.47
C THR A 98 8.61 21.15 12.93
N GLN A 99 9.68 21.85 12.52
CA GLN A 99 10.90 21.19 12.04
C GLN A 99 11.52 20.32 13.14
N GLN A 100 11.46 20.78 14.39
CA GLN A 100 11.96 20.05 15.54
C GLN A 100 11.19 18.74 15.75
N SER A 101 9.86 18.79 15.88
CA SER A 101 9.07 17.57 16.14
C SER A 101 9.18 16.56 15.00
N LEU A 102 9.31 17.03 13.76
CA LEU A 102 9.60 16.18 12.60
C LEU A 102 10.94 15.46 12.74
N ALA A 103 12.03 16.19 13.06
CA ALA A 103 13.36 15.61 13.21
C ALA A 103 13.40 14.55 14.33
N TYR A 104 12.82 14.86 15.49
CA TYR A 104 12.72 13.91 16.61
C TYR A 104 11.87 12.68 16.26
N TYR A 105 10.79 12.85 15.50
CA TYR A 105 9.99 11.72 15.03
C TYR A 105 10.81 10.78 14.14
N PHE A 106 11.55 11.31 13.18
CA PHE A 106 12.37 10.49 12.29
C PHE A 106 13.56 9.86 12.98
N GLU A 107 14.18 10.53 13.97
CA GLU A 107 15.19 9.89 14.81
C GLU A 107 14.58 8.70 15.56
N SER A 108 13.37 8.85 16.12
CA SER A 108 12.68 7.73 16.78
C SER A 108 12.42 6.55 15.82
N LEU A 109 11.99 6.83 14.58
CA LEU A 109 11.78 5.79 13.57
C LEU A 109 13.10 5.13 13.16
N LEU A 110 14.18 5.90 13.06
CA LEU A 110 15.52 5.38 12.77
C LEU A 110 15.99 4.44 13.87
N GLN A 111 15.79 4.79 15.14
CA GLN A 111 16.10 3.91 16.27
C GLN A 111 15.28 2.62 16.25
N ARG A 112 13.98 2.69 15.93
CA ARG A 112 13.14 1.50 15.75
C ARG A 112 13.62 0.61 14.60
N THR A 113 14.11 1.21 13.54
CA THR A 113 14.69 0.50 12.39
C THR A 113 15.99 -0.20 12.78
N ARG A 114 16.87 0.46 13.54
CA ARG A 114 18.10 -0.12 14.09
C ARG A 114 17.83 -1.29 15.04
N ARG A 115 16.72 -1.27 15.76
CA ARG A 115 16.23 -2.37 16.60
C ARG A 115 15.46 -3.46 15.84
N ALA A 116 15.40 -3.37 14.50
CA ALA A 116 14.65 -4.27 13.64
C ALA A 116 13.14 -4.38 13.96
N GLU A 117 12.56 -3.38 14.62
CA GLU A 117 11.11 -3.33 14.88
C GLU A 117 10.31 -2.93 13.63
N ILE A 118 10.94 -2.16 12.74
CA ILE A 118 10.38 -1.76 11.46
C ILE A 118 11.41 -1.93 10.35
N LYS A 119 10.91 -2.13 9.14
CA LYS A 119 11.69 -2.28 7.92
C LYS A 119 12.20 -0.93 7.40
N ASN A 120 13.36 -0.90 6.73
CA ASN A 120 13.90 0.29 6.04
C ASN A 120 12.88 0.85 5.02
N THR A 121 12.21 -0.06 4.30
CA THR A 121 11.11 0.25 3.38
C THR A 121 9.96 0.96 4.09
N SER A 122 9.58 0.53 5.29
CA SER A 122 8.55 1.20 6.10
C SER A 122 8.99 2.60 6.53
N TYR A 123 10.22 2.77 7.00
CA TYR A 123 10.79 4.08 7.33
C TYR A 123 10.72 5.04 6.12
N ASN A 124 11.13 4.57 4.94
CA ASN A 124 11.10 5.37 3.71
C ASN A 124 9.68 5.72 3.25
N GLN A 125 8.69 4.85 3.53
CA GLN A 125 7.29 5.17 3.31
C GLN A 125 6.84 6.32 4.21
N TYR A 126 7.15 6.31 5.52
CA TYR A 126 6.88 7.44 6.41
C TYR A 126 7.51 8.73 5.87
N ARG A 127 8.78 8.70 5.46
CA ARG A 127 9.48 9.85 4.87
C ARG A 127 8.75 10.42 3.67
N THR A 128 8.41 9.56 2.71
CA THR A 128 7.78 9.98 1.44
C THR A 128 6.37 10.53 1.66
N LYS A 129 5.58 9.88 2.52
CA LYS A 129 4.19 10.30 2.79
C LYS A 129 4.11 11.55 3.64
N LEU A 130 4.98 11.70 4.65
CA LEU A 130 5.04 12.94 5.44
C LEU A 130 5.57 14.10 4.61
N LEU A 131 6.58 13.91 3.76
CA LEU A 131 7.01 14.94 2.81
C LEU A 131 5.84 15.40 1.92
N THR A 132 5.07 14.44 1.40
CA THR A 132 3.87 14.75 0.60
C THR A 132 2.84 15.53 1.44
N ALA A 133 2.56 15.10 2.67
CA ALA A 133 1.61 15.78 3.55
C ALA A 133 2.05 17.21 3.89
N PHE A 134 3.34 17.41 4.18
CA PHE A 134 3.90 18.73 4.51
C PHE A 134 3.89 19.65 3.30
N ARG A 135 4.14 19.12 2.09
CA ARG A 135 3.96 19.87 0.85
C ARG A 135 2.52 20.36 0.67
N LEU A 136 1.52 19.54 0.98
CA LEU A 136 0.10 19.95 0.92
C LEU A 136 -0.23 21.07 1.92
N LEU A 137 0.57 21.21 2.98
CA LEU A 137 0.45 22.27 3.97
C LEU A 137 1.24 23.54 3.58
N ASP A 138 1.92 23.54 2.44
CA ASP A 138 2.90 24.56 2.01
C ASP A 138 4.05 24.75 3.02
N ILE A 139 4.44 23.67 3.72
CA ILE A 139 5.61 23.66 4.60
C ILE A 139 6.85 23.32 3.76
N SER A 140 7.97 24.00 4.06
CA SER A 140 9.20 23.84 3.29
C SER A 140 9.71 22.40 3.27
N GLU A 141 10.03 21.91 2.07
CA GLU A 141 10.62 20.58 1.88
C GLU A 141 12.02 20.46 2.50
N SER A 142 12.70 21.60 2.70
CA SER A 142 14.03 21.66 3.33
C SER A 142 14.08 21.05 4.73
N TRP A 143 12.92 20.93 5.41
CA TRP A 143 12.83 20.25 6.70
C TRP A 143 13.16 18.76 6.61
N PHE A 144 13.11 18.17 5.41
CA PHE A 144 13.45 16.76 5.15
C PHE A 144 14.88 16.56 4.64
N ASP A 145 15.66 17.62 4.41
CA ASP A 145 17.01 17.51 3.87
C ASP A 145 17.94 16.75 4.81
N ASN A 146 17.81 17.01 6.12
CA ASN A 146 18.59 16.33 7.16
C ASN A 146 18.02 14.97 7.56
N ILE A 147 16.91 14.54 6.96
CA ILE A 147 16.26 13.27 7.27
C ILE A 147 16.76 12.22 6.28
N PRO A 148 17.57 11.23 6.71
CA PRO A 148 18.21 10.28 5.81
C PRO A 148 17.18 9.40 5.10
N SER A 149 17.54 8.93 3.91
CA SER A 149 16.84 7.83 3.22
C SER A 149 17.60 6.53 3.47
N LEU A 150 16.89 5.43 3.74
CA LEU A 150 17.52 4.14 4.04
C LEU A 150 17.58 3.22 2.81
N PRO A 151 18.58 2.33 2.70
CA PRO A 151 18.66 1.38 1.60
C PRO A 151 17.54 0.34 1.66
N LYS A 152 17.10 -0.16 0.50
CA LYS A 152 16.06 -1.21 0.35
C LYS A 152 16.66 -2.63 0.43
N ASN A 153 17.49 -2.89 1.44
CA ASN A 153 18.17 -4.18 1.64
C ASN A 153 17.43 -5.13 2.59
N ASP A 154 16.23 -4.76 3.00
CA ASP A 154 15.29 -5.49 3.87
C ASP A 154 14.25 -6.31 3.07
N THR A 155 14.43 -6.40 1.76
CA THR A 155 13.60 -7.26 0.90
C THR A 155 14.09 -8.70 1.06
N GLU A 156 13.29 -9.53 1.70
CA GLU A 156 13.55 -10.96 1.75
C GLU A 156 13.27 -11.57 0.37
N PRO A 157 14.20 -12.34 -0.21
CA PRO A 157 13.92 -13.09 -1.41
C PRO A 157 12.81 -14.11 -1.10
N PHE A 158 11.84 -14.23 -2.01
CA PHE A 158 10.85 -15.29 -1.91
C PHE A 158 11.54 -16.65 -2.00
N GLU A 159 11.13 -17.60 -1.15
CA GLU A 159 11.61 -18.97 -1.22
C GLU A 159 11.34 -19.53 -2.62
N ALA A 160 12.40 -20.06 -3.25
CA ALA A 160 12.26 -20.66 -4.57
C ALA A 160 11.42 -21.94 -4.46
N TYR A 161 10.47 -22.13 -5.38
CA TYR A 161 9.70 -23.37 -5.43
C TYR A 161 10.62 -24.59 -5.56
N SER A 162 10.44 -25.58 -4.69
CA SER A 162 11.15 -26.85 -4.81
C SER A 162 10.71 -27.59 -6.09
N PRO A 163 11.51 -28.54 -6.61
CA PRO A 163 11.09 -29.39 -7.73
C PRO A 163 9.78 -30.14 -7.47
N SER A 164 9.54 -30.55 -6.22
CA SER A 164 8.28 -31.16 -5.78
C SER A 164 7.10 -30.19 -5.85
N ASP A 165 7.29 -28.93 -5.46
CA ASP A 165 6.24 -27.91 -5.53
C ASP A 165 5.91 -27.59 -6.97
N LEU A 166 6.92 -27.46 -7.83
CA LEU A 166 6.73 -27.28 -9.26
C LEU A 166 5.95 -28.45 -9.88
N LYS A 167 6.26 -29.70 -9.49
CA LYS A 167 5.53 -30.88 -9.99
C LYS A 167 4.05 -30.86 -9.60
N LYS A 168 3.70 -30.31 -8.43
CA LYS A 168 2.32 -30.12 -7.98
C LYS A 168 1.64 -28.91 -8.65
N LEU A 169 2.38 -27.82 -8.88
CA LEU A 169 1.87 -26.57 -9.41
C LEU A 169 1.66 -26.62 -10.93
N LEU A 170 2.55 -27.30 -11.67
CA LEU A 170 2.52 -27.34 -13.14
C LEU A 170 1.20 -27.89 -13.72
N PRO A 171 0.59 -28.97 -13.21
CA PRO A 171 -0.72 -29.42 -13.66
C PRO A 171 -1.81 -28.36 -13.49
N LEU A 172 -1.81 -27.68 -12.34
CA LEU A 172 -2.74 -26.60 -12.03
C LEU A 172 -2.59 -25.45 -13.04
N LEU A 173 -1.36 -24.94 -13.20
CA LEU A 173 -1.09 -23.84 -14.12
C LEU A 173 -1.38 -24.19 -15.59
N ARG A 174 -1.06 -25.42 -16.01
CA ARG A 174 -1.37 -25.91 -17.38
C ARG A 174 -2.87 -25.98 -17.62
N SER A 175 -3.63 -26.48 -16.65
CA SER A 175 -5.09 -26.57 -16.74
C SER A 175 -5.73 -25.19 -16.75
N LEU A 176 -5.28 -24.30 -15.86
CA LEU A 176 -5.71 -22.92 -15.79
C LEU A 176 -5.48 -22.23 -17.14
N PHE A 177 -4.26 -22.32 -17.70
CA PHE A 177 -3.95 -21.75 -19.00
C PHE A 177 -4.81 -22.33 -20.12
N LYS A 178 -4.97 -23.66 -20.20
CA LYS A 178 -5.81 -24.31 -21.24
C LYS A 178 -7.27 -23.88 -21.20
N GLN A 179 -7.85 -23.74 -20.01
CA GLN A 179 -9.26 -23.38 -19.85
C GLN A 179 -9.49 -21.90 -20.12
N THR A 180 -8.61 -21.04 -19.61
CA THR A 180 -8.72 -19.59 -19.76
C THR A 180 -8.40 -19.14 -21.19
N SER A 181 -7.40 -19.75 -21.85
CA SER A 181 -7.10 -19.42 -23.26
C SER A 181 -8.25 -19.81 -24.20
N LYS A 182 -8.90 -20.95 -23.97
CA LYS A 182 -10.10 -21.34 -24.73
C LYS A 182 -11.23 -20.33 -24.56
N GLN A 183 -11.52 -19.91 -23.32
CA GLN A 183 -12.56 -18.91 -23.05
C GLN A 183 -12.20 -17.53 -23.63
N PHE A 184 -10.91 -17.18 -23.62
CA PHE A 184 -10.40 -15.95 -24.21
C PHE A 184 -10.61 -15.92 -25.72
N LEU A 185 -10.29 -17.00 -26.41
CA LEU A 185 -10.41 -17.10 -27.87
C LEU A 185 -11.86 -17.03 -28.37
N ILE A 186 -12.85 -17.33 -27.52
CA ILE A 186 -14.27 -17.26 -27.89
C ILE A 186 -14.77 -15.80 -27.87
N GLU A 187 -14.43 -15.01 -26.84
CA GLU A 187 -14.90 -13.62 -26.70
C GLU A 187 -13.76 -12.66 -26.32
N PRO A 188 -12.74 -12.46 -27.16
CA PRO A 188 -11.53 -11.73 -26.80
C PRO A 188 -11.81 -10.28 -26.35
N HIS A 189 -12.70 -9.57 -27.05
CA HIS A 189 -13.03 -8.18 -26.73
C HIS A 189 -13.62 -8.01 -25.33
N LYS A 190 -14.49 -8.94 -24.90
CA LYS A 190 -15.09 -8.93 -23.56
C LYS A 190 -14.04 -9.03 -22.46
N HIS A 191 -13.01 -9.86 -22.67
CA HIS A 191 -11.96 -10.06 -21.68
C HIS A 191 -10.94 -8.92 -21.69
N MET A 192 -10.66 -8.35 -22.85
CA MET A 192 -9.71 -7.23 -23.01
C MET A 192 -10.23 -5.90 -22.44
N SER A 193 -11.54 -5.66 -22.52
CA SER A 193 -12.16 -4.41 -22.03
C SER A 193 -12.72 -4.50 -20.61
N ALA A 194 -12.69 -5.69 -19.99
CA ALA A 194 -13.24 -5.89 -18.67
C ALA A 194 -12.42 -5.20 -17.57
N HIS A 195 -13.14 -4.56 -16.64
CA HIS A 195 -12.54 -4.02 -15.44
C HIS A 195 -11.99 -5.15 -14.53
N GLN A 196 -10.98 -4.85 -13.70
CA GLN A 196 -10.29 -5.85 -12.86
C GLN A 196 -11.22 -6.58 -11.86
N SER A 197 -12.33 -5.94 -11.48
CA SER A 197 -13.35 -6.51 -10.58
C SER A 197 -14.48 -7.24 -11.30
N GLN A 198 -14.47 -7.32 -12.63
CA GLN A 198 -15.53 -7.94 -13.41
C GLN A 198 -15.25 -9.43 -13.62
N LEU A 199 -16.25 -10.26 -13.36
CA LEU A 199 -16.20 -11.70 -13.59
C LEU A 199 -16.23 -11.99 -15.10
N THR A 200 -15.14 -12.54 -15.63
CA THR A 200 -15.01 -12.74 -17.08
C THR A 200 -14.90 -14.20 -17.48
N MET A 201 -14.30 -15.05 -16.64
CA MET A 201 -14.07 -16.46 -16.95
C MET A 201 -14.33 -17.35 -15.74
N VAL A 202 -14.37 -18.66 -15.99
CA VAL A 202 -14.52 -19.69 -14.98
C VAL A 202 -13.41 -20.72 -15.12
N PHE A 203 -12.83 -21.15 -14.00
CA PHE A 203 -11.81 -22.20 -13.97
C PHE A 203 -12.29 -23.39 -13.15
N ASN A 204 -12.31 -24.57 -13.75
CA ASN A 204 -12.70 -25.80 -13.08
C ASN A 204 -11.47 -26.61 -12.69
N TRP A 205 -11.33 -26.94 -11.41
CA TRP A 205 -10.20 -27.73 -10.91
C TRP A 205 -10.65 -28.71 -9.85
N LYS A 206 -10.37 -30.00 -10.07
CA LYS A 206 -10.72 -31.10 -9.15
C LYS A 206 -12.17 -31.05 -8.66
N GLY A 207 -13.11 -30.74 -9.57
CA GLY A 207 -14.54 -30.66 -9.25
C GLY A 207 -15.01 -29.36 -8.60
N VAL A 208 -14.11 -28.40 -8.37
CA VAL A 208 -14.45 -27.07 -7.84
C VAL A 208 -14.38 -26.03 -8.95
N THR A 209 -15.41 -25.17 -8.98
CA THR A 209 -15.56 -24.07 -9.94
C THR A 209 -15.09 -22.77 -9.32
N TYR A 210 -14.10 -22.14 -9.94
CA TYR A 210 -13.49 -20.89 -9.48
C TYR A 210 -13.85 -19.74 -10.45
N PRO A 211 -14.60 -18.71 -9.98
CA PRO A 211 -14.83 -17.50 -10.75
C PRO A 211 -13.51 -16.72 -10.92
N LEU A 212 -13.22 -16.24 -12.14
CA LEU A 212 -12.01 -15.47 -12.44
C LEU A 212 -12.34 -14.04 -12.90
N TYR A 213 -11.69 -13.08 -12.25
CA TYR A 213 -11.86 -11.65 -12.47
C TYR A 213 -10.67 -11.05 -13.22
N GLY A 214 -10.90 -10.17 -14.21
CA GLY A 214 -9.84 -9.39 -14.86
C GLY A 214 -8.69 -10.23 -15.47
N VAL A 215 -9.00 -11.23 -16.29
CA VAL A 215 -8.12 -12.39 -16.56
C VAL A 215 -6.95 -12.12 -17.52
N VAL A 216 -6.89 -10.96 -18.18
CA VAL A 216 -5.76 -10.60 -19.08
C VAL A 216 -4.43 -10.58 -18.33
N THR A 217 -4.39 -9.93 -17.15
CA THR A 217 -3.14 -9.80 -16.37
C THR A 217 -2.61 -11.17 -15.89
N PRO A 218 -3.44 -12.07 -15.32
CA PRO A 218 -3.02 -13.43 -14.98
C PRO A 218 -2.57 -14.28 -16.19
N ILE A 219 -3.26 -14.22 -17.33
CA ILE A 219 -2.87 -14.98 -18.53
C ILE A 219 -1.52 -14.49 -19.04
N ASP A 220 -1.29 -13.19 -19.14
CA ASP A 220 -0.02 -12.63 -19.62
C ASP A 220 1.14 -13.02 -18.70
N LEU A 221 0.94 -12.91 -17.38
CA LEU A 221 1.93 -13.37 -16.38
C LEU A 221 2.20 -14.87 -16.49
N LEU A 222 1.17 -15.70 -16.70
CA LEU A 222 1.35 -17.13 -16.92
C LEU A 222 2.10 -17.41 -18.21
N MET A 223 1.77 -16.71 -19.31
CA MET A 223 2.39 -16.91 -20.60
C MET A 223 3.87 -16.50 -20.59
N VAL A 224 4.20 -15.36 -19.98
CA VAL A 224 5.59 -14.92 -19.77
C VAL A 224 6.35 -15.93 -18.91
N LYS A 225 5.79 -16.38 -17.78
CA LYS A 225 6.42 -17.37 -16.90
C LYS A 225 6.59 -18.74 -17.57
N PHE A 226 5.61 -19.21 -18.35
CA PHE A 226 5.72 -20.46 -19.11
C PHE A 226 6.73 -20.35 -20.25
N THR A 227 6.81 -19.20 -20.92
CA THR A 227 7.78 -18.94 -22.00
C THR A 227 9.19 -18.90 -21.43
N PHE A 228 9.40 -18.23 -20.30
CA PHE A 228 10.65 -18.29 -19.54
C PHE A 228 10.98 -19.72 -19.09
N TYR A 229 10.04 -20.45 -18.50
CA TYR A 229 10.28 -21.83 -18.07
C TYR A 229 10.64 -22.75 -19.24
N LYS A 230 9.98 -22.61 -20.40
CA LYS A 230 10.28 -23.38 -21.62
C LYS A 230 11.64 -22.97 -22.20
N ARG A 231 11.97 -21.68 -22.24
CA ARG A 231 13.23 -21.16 -22.77
C ARG A 231 14.42 -21.49 -21.86
N SER A 232 14.26 -21.40 -20.54
CA SER A 232 15.26 -21.80 -19.55
C SER A 232 15.49 -23.30 -19.56
N ASN A 233 14.44 -24.13 -19.67
CA ASN A 233 14.62 -25.57 -19.86
C ASN A 233 15.27 -25.91 -21.20
N ASN A 234 14.92 -25.22 -22.29
CA ASN A 234 15.60 -25.42 -23.57
C ASN A 234 17.08 -24.97 -23.50
N LEU A 235 17.40 -23.87 -22.81
CA LEU A 235 18.78 -23.43 -22.55
C LEU A 235 19.56 -24.46 -21.74
N ILE A 236 18.95 -25.01 -20.68
CA ILE A 236 19.55 -26.07 -19.86
C ILE A 236 19.73 -27.36 -20.68
N VAL A 237 18.75 -27.76 -21.49
CA VAL A 237 18.86 -28.92 -22.39
C VAL A 237 19.93 -28.69 -23.46
N HIS A 238 20.05 -27.48 -24.02
CA HIS A 238 21.13 -27.13 -24.94
C HIS A 238 22.49 -27.10 -24.25
N LEU A 239 22.59 -26.61 -23.01
CA LEU A 239 23.82 -26.66 -22.19
C LEU A 239 24.24 -28.09 -21.86
N PHE A 240 23.28 -28.97 -21.52
CA PHE A 240 23.53 -30.39 -21.29
C PHE A 240 23.85 -31.14 -22.60
N ALA A 241 23.18 -30.83 -23.70
CA ALA A 241 23.49 -31.39 -25.02
C ALA A 241 24.89 -30.96 -25.47
N PHE A 242 25.25 -29.69 -25.29
CA PHE A 242 26.58 -29.14 -25.59
C PHE A 242 27.68 -29.78 -24.71
N ARG A 243 27.39 -30.03 -23.43
CA ARG A 243 28.31 -30.78 -22.55
C ARG A 243 28.49 -32.24 -22.98
N LYS A 244 27.41 -32.90 -23.44
CA LYS A 244 27.44 -34.30 -23.86
C LYS A 244 28.14 -34.49 -25.21
N THR A 245 28.04 -33.53 -26.13
CA THR A 245 28.77 -33.55 -27.40
C THR A 245 30.26 -33.22 -27.24
N ASN A 246 30.64 -32.50 -26.18
CA ASN A 246 32.02 -32.05 -25.95
C ASN A 246 32.79 -32.86 -24.89
N GLY A 247 32.30 -34.05 -24.51
CA GLY A 247 33.11 -35.05 -23.80
C GLY A 247 33.59 -34.69 -22.39
N PHE A 248 32.91 -33.80 -21.66
CA PHE A 248 33.24 -33.56 -20.25
C PHE A 248 32.47 -34.52 -19.34
N SER A 249 33.09 -35.66 -18.99
CA SER A 249 32.61 -36.59 -17.96
C SER A 249 33.60 -36.68 -16.80
N TYR A 250 33.08 -36.74 -15.57
CA TYR A 250 33.73 -37.47 -14.46
C TYR A 250 33.17 -38.90 -14.46
#